data_AF-A0AAE3CGG3-F1
#
_entry.id   AF-A0AAE3CGG3-F1
#
_cell.length_a   1.000
_cell.length_b   1.000
_cell.length_c   1.000
_cell.angle_alpha   90.00
_cell.angle_beta   90.00
_cell.angle_gamma   90.00
#
_symmetry.space_group_name_H-M   'P 1'
#
loop_
_entity.id
_entity.type
_entity.pdbx_description
1 polymer ?
#
loop_
_entity_poly.entity_id
_entity_poly.type
_entity_poly.pdbx_seq_one_letter_code
_entity_poly.pdbx_strand_id
1 'polypeptide(L)'
;LRHRFAVAEAKRAQRLFKDEDEETLIDIAKRTFSINCNPAKKDIGRRRYSFKIHFSDYLRYASSFHDPYWKLVNRVLSGGYVFLAKDDFTRILASAVEKKLSEPREAPAKMPLEVKRIVDEIAFRVIAKREKYTFKEVEGEVVEEAFPPCISALISAIRRSQPLPHSARFTLTSFLLNVGYPVESVISLFSEVPDFREDLTRYQVEHIAGMRSGTKYTPPKCETMRTYRLCLSHEKCGNVKHPLEYYRKHRQRYLRGTEVEHRGQMGEK
;
A
#
# COMPACT_ATOMS: atom_id res chain seq x y z
N LEU A 1 3.97 5.19 9.62
CA LEU A 1 4.72 4.08 10.27
C LEU A 1 3.89 3.38 11.35
N ARG A 2 3.31 4.12 12.31
CA ARG A 2 2.46 3.58 13.40
C ARG A 2 1.39 2.58 12.94
N HIS A 3 0.53 2.94 11.98
CA HIS A 3 -0.49 2.02 11.45
C HIS A 3 0.11 0.74 10.84
N ARG A 4 1.21 0.84 10.09
CA ARG A 4 1.86 -0.35 9.49
C ARG A 4 2.45 -1.27 10.55
N PHE A 5 3.03 -0.69 11.61
CA PHE A 5 3.53 -1.43 12.76
C PHE A 5 2.37 -2.12 13.52
N ALA A 6 1.30 -1.38 13.83
CA ALA A 6 0.13 -1.90 14.52
C ALA A 6 -0.50 -3.09 13.76
N VAL A 7 -0.69 -2.98 12.44
CA VAL A 7 -1.20 -4.08 11.61
C VAL A 7 -0.26 -5.29 11.62
N ALA A 8 1.05 -5.08 11.54
CA ALA A 8 2.03 -6.17 11.54
C ALA A 8 2.05 -6.91 12.89
N GLU A 9 2.07 -6.17 13.99
CA GLU A 9 2.03 -6.76 15.34
C GLU A 9 0.68 -7.41 15.65
N ALA A 10 -0.44 -6.85 15.19
CA ALA A 10 -1.75 -7.49 15.31
C ALA A 10 -1.80 -8.84 14.58
N LYS A 11 -1.23 -8.94 13.37
CA LYS A 11 -1.11 -10.22 12.65
C LYS A 11 -0.21 -11.21 13.38
N ARG A 12 0.88 -10.73 13.99
CA ARG A 12 1.76 -11.57 14.81
C ARG A 12 1.02 -12.08 16.04
N ALA A 13 0.36 -11.20 16.79
CA ALA A 13 -0.43 -11.53 17.97
C ALA A 13 -1.51 -12.56 17.64
N GLN A 14 -2.22 -12.40 16.52
CA GLN A 14 -3.23 -13.37 16.08
C GLN A 14 -2.65 -14.79 15.93
N ARG A 15 -1.43 -14.93 15.41
CA ARG A 15 -0.78 -16.24 15.28
C ARG A 15 -0.51 -16.85 16.66
N LEU A 16 0.04 -16.06 17.58
CA LEU A 16 0.28 -16.51 18.96
C LEU A 16 -1.03 -16.93 19.64
N PHE A 17 -2.09 -16.12 19.51
CA PHE A 17 -3.40 -16.42 20.09
C PHE A 17 -4.04 -17.73 19.59
N LYS A 18 -3.67 -18.22 18.40
CA LYS A 18 -4.21 -19.50 17.91
C LYS A 18 -3.68 -20.69 18.70
N ASP A 19 -2.46 -20.56 19.22
CA ASP A 19 -1.77 -21.61 19.95
C ASP A 19 -2.11 -21.60 21.45
N GLU A 20 -2.65 -20.50 21.97
CA GLU A 20 -3.10 -20.37 23.37
C GLU A 20 -4.41 -21.14 23.65
N ASP A 21 -4.60 -21.55 24.90
CA ASP A 21 -5.84 -22.19 25.36
C ASP A 21 -6.99 -21.18 25.56
N GLU A 22 -8.23 -21.68 25.74
CA GLU A 22 -9.42 -20.82 25.84
C GLU A 22 -9.44 -19.95 27.10
N GLU A 23 -8.85 -20.42 28.21
CA GLU A 23 -8.78 -19.68 29.47
C GLU A 23 -7.81 -18.50 29.36
N THR A 24 -6.61 -18.75 28.83
CA THR A 24 -5.61 -17.72 28.54
C THR A 24 -6.16 -16.64 27.61
N LEU A 25 -6.89 -17.03 26.56
CA LEU A 25 -7.50 -16.08 25.63
C LEU A 25 -8.55 -15.18 26.31
N ILE A 26 -9.36 -15.74 27.21
CA ILE A 26 -10.34 -14.96 27.99
C ILE A 26 -9.64 -14.01 28.96
N ASP A 27 -8.58 -14.47 29.62
CA ASP A 27 -7.81 -13.65 30.55
C ASP A 27 -7.15 -12.46 29.84
N ILE A 28 -6.54 -12.68 28.68
CA ILE A 28 -6.01 -11.60 27.83
C ILE A 28 -7.12 -10.61 27.46
N ALA A 29 -8.27 -11.10 27.00
CA ALA A 29 -9.39 -10.27 26.58
C ALA A 29 -9.89 -9.36 27.72
N LYS A 30 -10.08 -9.92 28.91
CA LYS A 30 -10.60 -9.20 30.08
C LYS A 30 -9.56 -8.26 30.68
N ARG A 31 -8.36 -8.77 30.97
CA ARG A 31 -7.34 -8.03 31.75
C ARG A 31 -6.62 -6.97 30.93
N THR A 32 -6.36 -7.24 29.64
CA THR A 32 -5.58 -6.32 28.80
C THR A 32 -6.47 -5.35 28.02
N PHE A 33 -7.63 -5.83 27.54
CA PHE A 33 -8.49 -5.06 26.63
C PHE A 33 -9.84 -4.69 27.24
N SER A 34 -10.13 -5.11 28.47
CA SER A 34 -11.41 -4.85 29.15
C SER A 34 -12.62 -5.29 28.33
N ILE A 35 -12.48 -6.39 27.59
CA ILE A 35 -13.55 -6.97 26.77
C ILE A 35 -14.49 -7.77 27.67
N ASN A 36 -15.79 -7.48 27.61
CA ASN A 36 -16.82 -8.28 28.27
C ASN A 36 -17.07 -9.57 27.48
N CYS A 37 -16.26 -10.58 27.77
CA CYS A 37 -16.40 -11.92 27.19
C CYS A 37 -16.47 -13.00 28.26
N ASN A 38 -17.02 -14.15 27.91
CA ASN A 38 -17.08 -15.32 28.79
C ASN A 38 -16.96 -16.61 27.97
N PRO A 39 -16.66 -17.76 28.61
CA PRO A 39 -16.74 -19.05 27.95
C PRO A 39 -18.17 -19.32 27.47
N ALA A 40 -18.27 -20.08 26.39
CA ALA A 40 -19.53 -20.60 25.86
C ALA A 40 -19.33 -22.08 25.48
N LYS A 41 -20.41 -22.85 25.53
CA LYS A 41 -20.46 -24.21 24.99
C LYS A 41 -21.72 -24.32 24.16
N LYS A 42 -21.66 -23.78 22.94
CA LYS A 42 -22.79 -23.77 22.02
C LYS A 42 -22.35 -24.36 20.69
N ASP A 43 -23.02 -25.41 20.26
CA ASP A 43 -22.82 -26.00 18.94
C ASP A 43 -24.01 -25.63 18.05
N ILE A 44 -23.75 -25.08 16.86
CA ILE A 44 -24.79 -24.78 15.87
C ILE A 44 -24.32 -25.38 14.54
N GLY A 45 -25.06 -26.38 14.06
CA GLY A 45 -24.66 -27.18 12.90
C GLY A 45 -23.31 -27.86 13.16
N ARG A 46 -22.33 -27.63 12.28
CA ARG A 46 -20.97 -28.18 12.39
C ARG A 46 -19.98 -27.27 13.13
N ARG A 47 -20.44 -26.15 13.70
CA ARG A 47 -19.57 -25.12 14.26
C ARG A 47 -19.73 -25.04 15.77
N ARG A 48 -18.59 -25.17 16.46
CA ARG A 48 -18.46 -25.00 17.91
C ARG A 48 -18.14 -23.55 18.26
N TYR A 49 -18.93 -22.99 19.16
CA TYR A 49 -18.75 -21.65 19.71
C TYR A 49 -18.31 -21.76 21.17
N SER A 50 -17.00 -21.57 21.37
CA SER A 50 -16.36 -21.62 22.69
C SER A 50 -16.38 -20.29 23.43
N PHE A 51 -16.72 -19.19 22.76
CA PHE A 51 -16.65 -17.84 23.32
C PHE A 51 -17.95 -17.08 23.10
N LYS A 52 -18.26 -16.15 24.02
CA LYS A 52 -19.30 -15.15 23.84
C LYS A 52 -18.78 -13.77 24.24
N ILE A 53 -19.02 -12.75 23.41
CA ILE A 53 -18.63 -11.35 23.67
C ILE A 53 -19.89 -10.48 23.70
N HIS A 54 -20.00 -9.54 24.64
CA HIS A 54 -21.10 -8.58 24.65
C HIS A 54 -21.14 -7.78 23.34
N PHE A 55 -22.33 -7.57 22.77
CA PHE A 55 -22.46 -7.01 21.42
C PHE A 55 -21.78 -5.65 21.24
N SER A 56 -21.70 -4.84 22.29
CA SER A 56 -21.02 -3.53 22.24
C SER A 56 -19.51 -3.66 21.99
N ASP A 57 -18.84 -4.59 22.67
CA ASP A 57 -17.41 -4.85 22.46
C ASP A 57 -17.18 -5.55 21.11
N TYR A 58 -18.08 -6.45 20.72
CA TYR A 58 -18.03 -7.03 19.38
C TYR A 58 -18.04 -5.95 18.30
N LEU A 59 -19.00 -5.01 18.34
CA LEU A 59 -19.07 -3.91 17.37
C LEU A 59 -17.84 -3.00 17.44
N ARG A 60 -17.33 -2.72 18.65
CA ARG A 60 -16.15 -1.89 18.87
C ARG A 60 -14.92 -2.41 18.13
N TYR A 61 -14.71 -3.73 18.11
CA TYR A 61 -13.52 -4.37 17.53
C TYR A 61 -13.76 -5.01 16.16
N ALA A 62 -15.00 -5.32 15.77
CA ALA A 62 -15.32 -5.87 14.45
C ALA A 62 -15.58 -4.79 13.38
N SER A 63 -15.74 -3.52 13.77
CA SER A 63 -16.14 -2.42 12.86
C SER A 63 -15.22 -2.20 11.66
N SER A 64 -13.92 -2.52 11.77
CA SER A 64 -12.94 -2.40 10.69
C SER A 64 -12.98 -3.56 9.68
N PHE A 65 -13.77 -4.60 9.95
CA PHE A 65 -13.89 -5.76 9.06
C PHE A 65 -14.97 -5.52 8.00
N HIS A 66 -14.53 -5.47 6.75
CA HIS A 66 -15.40 -5.13 5.61
C HIS A 66 -16.21 -6.33 5.09
N ASP A 67 -15.77 -7.55 5.41
CA ASP A 67 -16.46 -8.76 4.99
C ASP A 67 -17.86 -8.86 5.66
N PRO A 68 -18.95 -9.07 4.90
CA PRO A 68 -20.30 -9.21 5.42
C PRO A 68 -20.44 -10.21 6.57
N TYR A 69 -19.61 -11.25 6.62
CA TYR A 69 -19.55 -12.24 7.68
C TYR A 69 -19.38 -11.66 9.10
N TRP A 70 -18.78 -10.47 9.21
CA TRP A 70 -18.55 -9.77 10.48
C TRP A 70 -19.64 -8.78 10.86
N LYS A 71 -20.65 -8.58 10.00
CA LYS A 71 -21.78 -7.72 10.34
C LYS A 71 -22.62 -8.40 11.41
N LEU A 72 -23.02 -7.66 12.45
CA LEU A 72 -23.77 -8.20 13.60
C LEU A 72 -25.05 -8.95 13.17
N VAL A 73 -25.73 -8.45 12.14
CA VAL A 73 -26.92 -9.09 11.53
C VAL A 73 -26.66 -10.50 11.00
N ASN A 74 -25.40 -10.82 10.68
CA ASN A 74 -24.96 -12.13 10.18
C ASN A 74 -24.30 -12.98 11.28
N ARG A 75 -24.44 -12.61 12.55
CA ARG A 75 -23.87 -13.33 13.70
C ARG A 75 -24.95 -13.96 14.58
N VAL A 76 -24.55 -15.01 15.28
CA VAL A 76 -25.37 -15.61 16.35
C VAL A 76 -25.32 -14.70 17.57
N LEU A 77 -26.42 -14.00 17.84
CA LEU A 77 -26.62 -13.11 18.97
C LEU A 77 -27.71 -13.71 19.89
N SER A 78 -27.43 -13.85 21.18
CA SER A 78 -28.43 -14.31 22.16
C SER A 78 -28.10 -13.74 23.54
N GLY A 79 -29.11 -13.21 24.23
CA GLY A 79 -28.95 -12.63 25.58
C GLY A 79 -27.96 -11.46 25.64
N GLY A 80 -27.83 -10.67 24.57
CA GLY A 80 -26.87 -9.57 24.48
C GLY A 80 -25.43 -9.98 24.12
N TYR A 81 -25.17 -11.27 23.89
CA TYR A 81 -23.84 -11.79 23.56
C TYR A 81 -23.77 -12.39 22.17
N VAL A 82 -22.70 -12.03 21.45
CA VAL A 82 -22.32 -12.61 20.16
C VAL A 82 -21.46 -13.84 20.40
N PHE A 83 -21.85 -14.97 19.82
CA PHE A 83 -21.13 -16.24 19.95
C PHE A 83 -20.05 -16.35 18.89
N LEU A 84 -18.83 -16.70 19.30
CA LEU A 84 -17.65 -16.78 18.46
C LEU A 84 -16.95 -18.15 18.59
N ALA A 85 -16.48 -18.68 17.46
CA ALA A 85 -15.51 -19.77 17.46
C ALA A 85 -14.11 -19.24 17.80
N LYS A 86 -13.16 -20.12 18.13
CA LYS A 86 -11.78 -19.72 18.50
C LYS A 86 -11.12 -18.83 17.45
N ASP A 87 -11.19 -19.20 16.17
CA ASP A 87 -10.63 -18.37 15.08
C ASP A 87 -11.24 -16.97 15.02
N ASP A 88 -12.54 -16.84 15.25
CA ASP A 88 -13.21 -15.54 15.24
C ASP A 88 -12.81 -14.71 16.46
N PHE A 89 -12.71 -15.35 17.63
CA PHE A 89 -12.31 -14.70 18.88
C PHE A 89 -10.88 -14.16 18.81
N THR A 90 -9.93 -14.97 18.32
CA THR A 90 -8.53 -14.54 18.13
C THR A 90 -8.42 -13.40 17.11
N ARG A 91 -9.28 -13.36 16.09
CA ARG A 91 -9.34 -12.25 15.13
C ARG A 91 -9.85 -10.96 15.77
N ILE A 92 -10.85 -11.03 16.64
CA ILE A 92 -11.31 -9.88 17.44
C ILE A 92 -10.20 -9.36 18.35
N LEU A 93 -9.49 -10.26 19.06
CA LEU A 93 -8.35 -9.87 19.89
C LEU A 93 -7.22 -9.21 19.09
N ALA A 94 -6.93 -9.70 17.89
CA ALA A 94 -5.97 -9.07 17.00
C ALA A 94 -6.38 -7.63 16.63
N SER A 95 -7.67 -7.37 16.41
CA SER A 95 -8.15 -6.00 16.20
C SER A 95 -8.06 -5.15 17.46
N ALA A 96 -8.21 -5.74 18.65
CA ALA A 96 -7.99 -5.04 19.91
C ALA A 96 -6.52 -4.60 20.07
N VAL A 97 -5.57 -5.48 19.71
CA VAL A 97 -4.13 -5.16 19.63
C VAL A 97 -3.87 -4.01 18.64
N GLU A 98 -4.42 -4.11 17.43
CA GLU A 98 -4.23 -3.09 16.39
C GLU A 98 -4.71 -1.71 16.87
N LYS A 99 -5.90 -1.67 17.48
CA LYS A 99 -6.48 -0.45 18.03
C LYS A 99 -5.62 0.11 19.16
N LYS A 100 -5.19 -0.74 20.11
CA LYS A 100 -4.35 -0.33 21.24
C LYS A 100 -2.98 0.21 20.83
N LEU A 101 -2.40 -0.30 19.75
CA LEU A 101 -1.13 0.17 19.19
C LEU A 101 -1.28 1.38 18.26
N SER A 102 -2.49 1.63 17.76
CA SER A 102 -2.79 2.80 16.93
C SER A 102 -3.08 4.05 17.75
N GLU A 103 -3.51 3.89 19.01
CA GLU A 103 -3.69 4.99 19.96
C GLU A 103 -2.42 5.86 20.07
N PRO A 104 -2.55 7.20 20.03
CA PRO A 104 -1.43 8.09 20.31
C PRO A 104 -0.87 7.83 21.69
N ARG A 105 0.45 7.65 21.76
CA ARG A 105 1.20 7.63 23.02
C ARG A 105 2.24 8.71 22.96
N GLU A 106 2.34 9.48 24.03
CA GLU A 106 3.45 10.39 24.24
C GLU A 106 4.73 9.58 24.35
N ALA A 107 5.81 10.09 23.75
CA ALA A 107 7.12 9.53 24.00
C ALA A 107 7.44 9.72 25.49
N PRO A 108 8.11 8.75 26.14
CA PRO A 108 8.53 8.92 27.52
C PRO A 108 9.39 10.19 27.65
N ALA A 109 9.07 11.03 28.63
CA ALA A 109 9.72 12.33 28.84
C ALA A 109 11.24 12.23 29.06
N LYS A 110 11.70 11.08 29.59
CA LYS A 110 13.12 10.73 29.69
C LYS A 110 13.33 9.37 29.03
N MET A 111 14.23 9.34 28.05
CA MET A 111 14.68 8.12 27.39
C MET A 111 16.19 7.97 27.65
N PRO A 112 16.65 6.83 28.18
CA PRO A 112 18.07 6.56 28.33
C PRO A 112 18.81 6.74 27.00
N LEU A 113 20.05 7.23 27.05
CA LEU A 113 20.85 7.52 25.85
C LEU A 113 21.06 6.27 24.99
N GLU A 114 21.22 5.12 25.62
CA GLU A 114 21.39 3.82 24.99
C GLU A 114 20.16 3.47 24.12
N VAL A 115 18.96 3.70 24.66
CA VAL A 115 17.70 3.45 23.95
C VAL A 115 17.53 4.45 22.82
N LYS A 116 17.86 5.73 23.05
CA LYS A 116 17.79 6.77 22.01
C LYS A 116 18.66 6.42 20.81
N ARG A 117 19.90 5.97 21.03
CA ARG A 117 20.82 5.53 19.96
C ARG A 117 20.24 4.39 19.11
N ILE A 118 19.61 3.40 19.75
CA ILE A 118 18.96 2.28 19.05
C ILE A 118 17.76 2.80 18.23
N VAL A 119 16.94 3.68 18.80
CA VAL A 119 15.79 4.27 18.10
C VAL A 119 16.24 5.07 16.87
N ASP A 120 17.29 5.89 17.01
CA ASP A 120 17.84 6.69 15.92
C ASP A 120 18.41 5.78 14.80
N GLU A 121 19.09 4.68 15.17
CA GLU A 121 19.59 3.70 14.21
C GLU A 121 18.45 3.01 13.45
N ILE A 122 17.39 2.58 14.17
CA ILE A 122 16.20 1.99 13.54
C ILE A 122 15.52 3.01 12.62
N ALA A 123 15.37 4.26 13.07
CA ALA A 123 14.80 5.34 12.27
C ALA A 123 15.59 5.54 10.97
N PHE A 124 16.93 5.60 11.06
CA PHE A 124 17.80 5.70 9.90
C PHE A 124 17.62 4.51 8.95
N ARG A 125 17.63 3.27 9.46
CA ARG A 125 17.41 2.07 8.63
C ARG A 125 16.02 2.06 7.98
N VAL A 126 14.99 2.52 8.68
CA VAL A 126 13.62 2.64 8.16
C VAL A 126 13.55 3.71 7.09
N ILE A 127 14.20 4.87 7.27
CA ILE A 127 14.28 5.94 6.28
C ILE A 127 15.07 5.48 5.06
N ALA A 128 16.25 4.88 5.22
CA ALA A 128 17.07 4.35 4.14
C ALA A 128 16.35 3.24 3.35
N LYS A 129 15.60 2.36 4.03
CA LYS A 129 14.69 1.42 3.35
C LYS A 129 13.56 2.15 2.66
N ARG A 130 12.98 3.20 3.26
CA ARG A 130 11.95 4.02 2.63
C ARG A 130 12.49 4.67 1.36
N GLU A 131 13.67 5.26 1.36
CA GLU A 131 14.36 5.81 0.18
C GLU A 131 14.65 4.77 -0.91
N LYS A 132 14.81 3.49 -0.56
CA LYS A 132 14.84 2.40 -1.55
C LYS A 132 13.48 2.16 -2.24
N TYR A 133 12.36 2.58 -1.62
CA TYR A 133 10.99 2.37 -2.09
C TYR A 133 10.25 3.66 -2.48
N THR A 134 10.69 4.84 -2.03
CA THR A 134 10.33 6.12 -2.63
C THR A 134 11.17 6.22 -3.88
N PHE A 135 10.51 6.30 -5.03
CA PHE A 135 11.20 6.63 -6.27
C PHE A 135 11.78 8.02 -6.09
N LYS A 136 13.08 8.13 -5.82
CA LYS A 136 13.79 9.40 -6.07
C LYS A 136 13.54 9.75 -7.53
N GLU A 137 13.24 11.01 -7.79
CA GLU A 137 13.15 11.51 -9.17
C GLU A 137 14.38 11.02 -9.91
N VAL A 138 14.15 10.50 -11.12
CA VAL A 138 15.27 10.00 -11.91
C VAL A 138 16.04 11.23 -12.38
N GLU A 139 17.14 11.54 -11.69
CA GLU A 139 18.04 12.63 -12.09
C GLU A 139 18.73 12.29 -13.43
N GLY A 140 18.81 13.29 -14.31
CA GLY A 140 19.40 13.19 -15.66
C GLY A 140 18.36 13.02 -16.77
N GLU A 141 18.85 12.81 -18.00
CA GLU A 141 18.00 12.71 -19.20
C GLU A 141 17.01 11.54 -19.13
N VAL A 142 15.81 11.76 -19.66
CA VAL A 142 14.76 10.76 -19.77
C VAL A 142 15.05 9.85 -20.95
N VAL A 143 15.05 8.53 -20.72
CA VAL A 143 15.34 7.51 -21.74
C VAL A 143 14.03 6.81 -22.13
N GLU A 144 13.37 7.24 -23.21
CA GLU A 144 12.07 6.67 -23.62
C GLU A 144 12.15 5.15 -23.90
N GLU A 145 13.30 4.66 -24.37
CA GLU A 145 13.58 3.25 -24.64
C GLU A 145 13.53 2.37 -23.37
N ALA A 146 13.71 2.98 -22.20
CA ALA A 146 13.61 2.30 -20.91
C ALA A 146 12.18 2.24 -20.37
N PHE A 147 11.20 2.84 -21.06
CA PHE A 147 9.81 2.85 -20.59
C PHE A 147 9.21 1.46 -20.47
N PRO A 148 8.39 1.22 -19.43
CA PRO A 148 7.60 0.00 -19.34
C PRO A 148 6.66 -0.14 -20.54
N PRO A 149 6.39 -1.36 -21.04
CA PRO A 149 5.54 -1.58 -22.20
C PRO A 149 4.11 -1.02 -22.02
N CYS A 150 3.60 -0.97 -20.79
CA CYS A 150 2.33 -0.33 -20.49
C CYS A 150 2.35 1.19 -20.72
N ILE A 151 3.45 1.87 -20.37
CA ILE A 151 3.60 3.31 -20.58
C ILE A 151 3.79 3.61 -22.07
N SER A 152 4.65 2.86 -22.75
CA SER A 152 4.86 3.01 -24.20
C SER A 152 3.56 2.83 -24.98
N ALA A 153 2.69 1.91 -24.55
CA ALA A 153 1.38 1.71 -25.16
C ALA A 153 0.42 2.88 -24.93
N LEU A 154 0.44 3.52 -23.75
CA LEU A 154 -0.35 4.72 -23.47
C LEU A 154 0.09 5.90 -24.34
N ILE A 155 1.39 6.12 -24.47
CA ILE A 155 1.96 7.14 -25.37
C ILE A 155 1.55 6.85 -26.81
N SER A 156 1.65 5.59 -27.24
CA SER A 156 1.24 5.18 -28.59
C SER A 156 -0.26 5.38 -28.84
N ALA A 157 -1.10 5.22 -27.82
CA ALA A 157 -2.53 5.49 -27.93
C ALA A 157 -2.82 6.98 -28.11
N ILE A 158 -2.11 7.85 -27.36
CA ILE A 158 -2.18 9.31 -27.53
C ILE A 158 -1.77 9.71 -28.94
N ARG A 159 -0.62 9.20 -29.44
CA ARG A 159 -0.13 9.49 -30.80
C ARG A 159 -1.07 9.03 -31.92
N ARG A 160 -2.00 8.12 -31.62
CA ARG A 160 -3.08 7.68 -32.52
C ARG A 160 -4.39 8.41 -32.28
N SER A 161 -4.36 9.50 -31.52
CA SER A 161 -5.53 10.28 -31.09
C SER A 161 -6.65 9.42 -30.46
N GLN A 162 -6.27 8.37 -29.73
CA GLN A 162 -7.23 7.53 -29.01
C GLN A 162 -7.55 8.16 -27.65
N PRO A 163 -8.83 8.22 -27.23
CA PRO A 163 -9.19 8.75 -25.93
C PRO A 163 -8.66 7.84 -24.82
N LEU A 164 -8.11 8.44 -23.77
CA LEU A 164 -7.62 7.72 -22.60
C LEU A 164 -8.59 7.81 -21.42
N PRO A 165 -8.92 6.69 -20.75
CA PRO A 165 -9.73 6.72 -19.54
C PRO A 165 -8.99 7.46 -18.41
N HIS A 166 -9.74 7.94 -17.41
CA HIS A 166 -9.18 8.70 -16.28
C HIS A 166 -8.01 7.98 -15.58
N SER A 167 -8.13 6.67 -15.35
CA SER A 167 -7.07 5.86 -14.75
C SER A 167 -5.80 5.80 -15.61
N ALA A 168 -5.92 5.79 -16.93
CA ALA A 168 -4.79 5.82 -17.87
C ALA A 168 -4.11 7.19 -17.87
N ARG A 169 -4.88 8.28 -17.92
CA ARG A 169 -4.38 9.66 -17.80
C ARG A 169 -3.59 9.84 -16.52
N PHE A 170 -4.19 9.47 -15.37
CA PHE A 170 -3.52 9.54 -14.07
C PHE A 170 -2.22 8.72 -14.06
N THR A 171 -2.25 7.49 -14.58
CA THR A 171 -1.08 6.60 -14.60
C THR A 171 0.06 7.18 -15.44
N LEU A 172 -0.26 7.70 -16.63
CA LEU A 172 0.74 8.28 -17.53
C LEU A 172 1.32 9.56 -16.95
N THR A 173 0.47 10.49 -16.53
CA THR A 173 0.88 11.78 -15.94
C THR A 173 1.77 11.57 -14.71
N SER A 174 1.32 10.74 -13.76
CA SER A 174 2.10 10.48 -12.55
C SER A 174 3.42 9.75 -12.87
N PHE A 175 3.47 8.86 -13.86
CA PHE A 175 4.72 8.24 -14.29
C PHE A 175 5.69 9.26 -14.89
N LEU A 176 5.26 10.04 -15.89
CA LEU A 176 6.09 11.01 -16.62
C LEU A 176 6.70 12.06 -15.67
N LEU A 177 5.89 12.59 -14.75
CA LEU A 177 6.36 13.53 -13.73
C LEU A 177 7.39 12.93 -12.75
N ASN A 178 7.34 11.62 -12.50
CA ASN A 178 8.29 10.94 -11.61
C ASN A 178 9.59 10.55 -12.33
N VAL A 179 9.57 10.40 -13.66
CA VAL A 179 10.78 10.11 -14.44
C VAL A 179 11.50 11.35 -14.96
N GLY A 180 10.89 12.53 -14.83
CA GLY A 180 11.56 13.82 -15.05
C GLY A 180 10.93 14.74 -16.12
N TYR A 181 9.76 14.40 -16.68
CA TYR A 181 9.11 15.31 -17.63
C TYR A 181 8.64 16.60 -16.92
N PRO A 182 8.87 17.78 -17.53
CA PRO A 182 8.29 19.01 -17.02
C PRO A 182 6.78 19.03 -17.25
N VAL A 183 6.06 19.78 -16.39
CA VAL A 183 4.59 19.91 -16.43
C VAL A 183 4.09 20.29 -17.83
N GLU A 184 4.72 21.27 -18.48
CA GLU A 184 4.32 21.72 -19.81
C GLU A 184 4.45 20.63 -20.88
N SER A 185 5.51 19.81 -20.83
CA SER A 185 5.66 18.69 -21.77
C SER A 185 4.58 17.62 -21.57
N VAL A 186 4.17 17.38 -20.32
CA VAL A 186 3.08 16.44 -20.03
C VAL A 186 1.74 16.99 -20.51
N ILE A 187 1.47 18.29 -20.35
CA ILE A 187 0.26 18.94 -20.86
C ILE A 187 0.24 18.87 -22.39
N SER A 188 1.36 19.22 -23.04
CA SER A 188 1.51 19.20 -24.49
C SER A 188 1.25 17.81 -25.08
N LEU A 189 1.70 16.74 -24.41
CA LEU A 189 1.41 15.37 -24.84
C LEU A 189 -0.09 15.08 -24.96
N PHE A 190 -0.93 15.63 -24.08
CA PHE A 190 -2.38 15.43 -24.16
C PHE A 190 -3.06 16.31 -25.21
N SER A 191 -2.38 17.26 -25.85
CA SER A 191 -2.98 18.08 -26.92
C SER A 191 -3.35 17.26 -28.16
N GLU A 192 -2.79 16.06 -28.31
CA GLU A 192 -3.03 15.13 -29.43
C GLU A 192 -4.32 14.31 -29.27
N VAL A 193 -4.97 14.32 -28.09
CA VAL A 193 -6.22 13.56 -27.87
C VAL A 193 -7.49 14.38 -28.19
N PRO A 194 -8.56 13.76 -28.73
CA PRO A 194 -9.73 14.50 -29.22
C PRO A 194 -10.52 15.26 -28.15
N ASP A 195 -10.48 14.79 -26.89
CA ASP A 195 -11.18 15.37 -25.74
C ASP A 195 -10.27 16.28 -24.91
N PHE A 196 -9.18 16.79 -25.51
CA PHE A 196 -8.25 17.68 -24.84
C PHE A 196 -8.92 19.00 -24.42
N ARG A 197 -8.75 19.33 -23.15
CA ARG A 197 -9.14 20.59 -22.54
C ARG A 197 -7.98 21.10 -21.72
N GLU A 198 -7.35 22.19 -22.18
CA GLU A 198 -6.11 22.68 -21.57
C GLU A 198 -6.30 23.07 -20.11
N ASP A 199 -7.37 23.80 -19.79
CA ASP A 199 -7.73 24.25 -18.45
C ASP A 199 -7.81 23.08 -17.45
N LEU A 200 -8.56 22.03 -17.82
CA LEU A 200 -8.75 20.84 -17.00
C LEU A 200 -7.48 19.99 -16.93
N THR A 201 -6.78 19.84 -18.05
CA THR A 201 -5.56 19.02 -18.11
C THR A 201 -4.45 19.65 -17.27
N ARG A 202 -4.24 20.96 -17.41
CA ARG A 202 -3.27 21.71 -16.60
C ARG A 202 -3.56 21.57 -15.12
N TYR A 203 -4.83 21.76 -14.72
CA TYR A 203 -5.24 21.56 -13.32
C TYR A 203 -4.91 20.15 -12.81
N GLN A 204 -5.23 19.11 -13.60
CA GLN A 204 -4.95 17.72 -13.22
C GLN A 204 -3.45 17.44 -13.10
N VAL A 205 -2.65 17.91 -14.07
CA VAL A 205 -1.20 17.69 -14.08
C VAL A 205 -0.53 18.40 -12.90
N GLU A 206 -0.86 19.67 -12.65
CA GLU A 206 -0.34 20.43 -11.50
C GLU A 206 -0.71 19.81 -10.15
N HIS A 207 -1.95 19.30 -10.03
CA HIS A 207 -2.38 18.60 -8.82
C HIS A 207 -1.60 17.31 -8.61
N ILE A 208 -1.38 16.52 -9.67
CA ILE A 208 -0.59 15.28 -9.62
C ILE A 208 0.88 15.57 -9.30
N ALA A 209 1.42 16.70 -9.82
CA ALA A 209 2.77 17.17 -9.53
C ALA A 209 2.95 17.65 -8.08
N GLY A 210 1.87 17.84 -7.32
CA GLY A 210 1.90 18.33 -5.95
C GLY A 210 1.98 19.86 -5.83
N MET A 211 1.87 20.60 -6.94
CA MET A 211 1.93 22.07 -6.94
C MET A 211 0.72 22.72 -6.24
N ARG A 212 -0.41 22.00 -6.17
CA ARG A 212 -1.65 22.48 -5.54
C ARG A 212 -1.89 21.91 -4.14
N SER A 213 -1.57 20.63 -3.93
CA SER A 213 -1.90 19.88 -2.70
C SER A 213 -0.68 19.60 -1.81
N GLY A 214 0.52 19.98 -2.23
CA GLY A 214 1.78 19.65 -1.58
C GLY A 214 2.17 18.16 -1.66
N THR A 215 1.32 17.31 -2.26
CA THR A 215 1.56 15.87 -2.39
C THR A 215 1.82 15.51 -3.85
N LYS A 216 3.05 15.14 -4.18
CA LYS A 216 3.38 14.57 -5.49
C LYS A 216 2.90 13.12 -5.55
N TYR A 217 2.04 12.81 -6.52
CA TYR A 217 1.47 11.49 -6.69
C TYR A 217 2.44 10.57 -7.44
N THR A 218 2.33 9.27 -7.17
CA THR A 218 3.09 8.20 -7.83
C THR A 218 2.16 7.34 -8.67
N PRO A 219 2.64 6.75 -9.78
CA PRO A 219 1.81 5.90 -10.61
C PRO A 219 1.38 4.64 -9.85
N PRO A 220 0.23 4.06 -10.20
CA PRO A 220 -0.26 2.84 -9.55
C PRO A 220 0.73 1.68 -9.71
N LYS A 221 0.74 0.79 -8.71
CA LYS A 221 1.52 -0.47 -8.76
C LYS A 221 1.04 -1.35 -9.91
N CYS A 222 1.90 -2.27 -10.37
CA CYS A 222 1.57 -3.17 -11.47
C CYS A 222 0.28 -3.96 -11.22
N GLU A 223 0.03 -4.38 -9.97
CA GLU A 223 -1.21 -5.06 -9.58
C GLU A 223 -2.45 -4.19 -9.81
N THR A 224 -2.42 -2.93 -9.40
CA THR A 224 -3.49 -1.96 -9.64
C THR A 224 -3.65 -1.66 -11.13
N MET A 225 -2.55 -1.56 -11.88
CA MET A 225 -2.61 -1.39 -13.33
C MET A 225 -3.26 -2.59 -14.05
N ARG A 226 -3.13 -3.82 -13.52
CA ARG A 226 -3.86 -4.99 -14.04
C ARG A 226 -5.36 -4.86 -13.81
N THR A 227 -5.78 -4.41 -12.63
CA THR A 227 -7.19 -4.13 -12.35
C THR A 227 -7.77 -3.08 -13.31
N TYR A 228 -6.99 -2.06 -13.66
CA TYR A 228 -7.37 -1.04 -14.64
C TYR A 228 -7.22 -1.49 -16.11
N ARG A 229 -6.78 -2.73 -16.36
CA ARG A 229 -6.47 -3.27 -17.70
C ARG A 229 -5.43 -2.46 -18.48
N LEU A 230 -4.52 -1.79 -17.77
CA LEU A 230 -3.41 -1.02 -18.36
C LEU A 230 -2.11 -1.83 -18.49
N CYS A 231 -2.02 -3.00 -17.86
CA CYS A 231 -0.84 -3.87 -17.95
C CYS A 231 -1.00 -4.87 -19.10
N LEU A 232 -0.25 -4.67 -20.19
CA LEU A 232 -0.40 -5.46 -21.42
C LEU A 232 0.43 -6.74 -21.45
N SER A 233 1.58 -6.78 -20.77
CA SER A 233 2.50 -7.91 -20.90
C SER A 233 3.32 -8.08 -19.62
N HIS A 234 2.72 -8.71 -18.61
CA HIS A 234 3.40 -8.94 -17.33
C HIS A 234 4.65 -9.83 -17.49
N GLU A 235 4.58 -10.81 -18.37
CA GLU A 235 5.66 -11.77 -18.64
C GLU A 235 6.93 -11.08 -19.12
N LYS A 236 6.80 -10.06 -20.00
CA LYS A 236 7.92 -9.25 -20.50
C LYS A 236 8.54 -8.34 -19.45
N CYS A 237 7.87 -8.14 -18.31
CA CYS A 237 8.33 -7.28 -17.21
C CYS A 237 9.01 -8.05 -16.07
N GLY A 238 9.08 -9.37 -16.14
CA GLY A 238 9.63 -10.22 -15.09
C GLY A 238 8.98 -9.98 -13.72
N ASN A 239 9.77 -10.07 -12.65
CA ASN A 239 9.29 -9.95 -11.26
C ASN A 239 9.11 -8.51 -10.75
N VAL A 240 9.03 -7.51 -11.64
CA VAL A 240 8.87 -6.10 -11.26
C VAL A 240 7.45 -5.82 -10.72
N LYS A 241 7.37 -5.09 -9.61
CA LYS A 241 6.08 -4.78 -8.94
C LYS A 241 5.60 -3.35 -9.17
N HIS A 242 6.40 -2.50 -9.80
CA HIS A 242 6.07 -1.09 -10.04
C HIS A 242 6.65 -0.55 -11.36
N PRO A 243 5.93 0.28 -12.13
CA PRO A 243 6.43 0.83 -13.40
C PRO A 243 7.72 1.65 -13.25
N LEU A 244 7.82 2.48 -12.21
CA LEU A 244 9.07 3.22 -11.92
C LEU A 244 10.26 2.31 -11.54
N GLU A 245 10.01 1.12 -10.96
CA GLU A 245 11.07 0.15 -10.70
C GLU A 245 11.58 -0.47 -12.01
N TYR A 246 10.67 -0.77 -12.95
CA TYR A 246 11.01 -1.24 -14.29
C TYR A 246 11.90 -0.22 -14.99
N TYR A 247 11.42 1.03 -15.06
CA TYR A 247 12.14 2.12 -15.72
C TYR A 247 13.56 2.29 -15.18
N ARG A 248 13.74 2.31 -13.85
CA ARG A 248 15.06 2.48 -13.25
C ARG A 248 16.03 1.36 -13.63
N LYS A 249 15.58 0.10 -13.60
CA LYS A 249 16.41 -1.06 -13.95
C LYS A 249 16.80 -1.03 -15.44
N HIS A 250 15.86 -0.69 -16.31
CA HIS A 250 16.10 -0.63 -17.76
C HIS A 250 16.96 0.56 -18.16
N ARG A 251 16.73 1.75 -17.58
CA ARG A 251 17.55 2.94 -17.81
C ARG A 251 19.01 2.71 -17.40
N GLN A 252 19.25 2.08 -16.25
CA GLN A 252 20.61 1.74 -15.83
C GLN A 252 21.32 0.79 -16.79
N ARG A 253 20.59 -0.15 -17.41
CA ARG A 253 21.14 -1.04 -18.43
C ARG A 253 21.41 -0.29 -19.73
N TYR A 254 20.50 0.58 -20.14
CA TYR A 254 20.64 1.41 -21.34
C TYR A 254 21.89 2.29 -21.25
N LEU A 255 22.03 3.07 -20.16
CA LEU A 255 23.17 3.95 -19.95
C LEU A 255 24.51 3.21 -19.90
N ARG A 256 24.54 2.02 -19.28
CA ARG A 256 25.75 1.16 -19.27
C ARG A 256 26.08 0.60 -20.65
N GLY A 257 25.08 0.29 -21.47
CA GLY A 257 25.27 -0.18 -22.85
C GLY A 257 25.87 0.91 -23.74
N THR A 258 25.31 2.12 -23.66
CA THR A 258 25.79 3.28 -24.44
C THR A 258 27.20 3.71 -24.05
N GLU A 259 27.59 3.58 -22.78
CA GLU A 259 28.97 3.86 -22.33
C GLU A 259 30.01 2.88 -22.91
N VAL A 260 29.61 1.61 -23.12
CA VAL A 260 30.48 0.58 -23.72
C VAL A 260 30.63 0.80 -25.22
N GLU A 261 29.55 1.16 -25.92
CA GLU A 261 29.59 1.50 -27.35
C GLU A 261 30.42 2.76 -27.64
N HIS A 262 30.30 3.81 -26.81
CA HIS A 262 31.11 5.02 -26.94
C HIS A 262 32.61 4.79 -26.70
N ARG A 263 32.98 3.86 -25.80
CA ARG A 263 34.39 3.46 -25.58
C ARG A 263 34.94 2.60 -26.71
N GLY A 264 34.11 1.77 -27.35
CA GLY A 264 34.49 0.99 -28.53
C GLY A 264 34.84 1.88 -29.72
N GLN A 265 34.06 2.93 -29.98
CA GLN A 265 34.28 3.86 -31.10
C GLN A 265 35.48 4.81 -30.90
N MET A 266 35.89 5.07 -29.65
CA MET A 266 37.10 5.86 -29.35
C MET A 266 38.40 5.03 -29.34
N GLY A 267 38.30 3.69 -29.40
CA GLY A 267 39.46 2.78 -29.48
C GLY A 267 39.85 2.39 -30.91
N GLU A 268 39.13 2.86 -31.93
CA GLU A 268 39.38 2.59 -33.36
C GLU A 268 39.95 3.80 -34.12
N LYS A 269 40.53 4.79 -33.43
CA LYS A 269 41.29 5.88 -34.06
C LYS A 269 42.76 5.85 -33.69
#